data_AF-A0A9D6JHL0-F1
#
_entry.id   AF-A0A9D6JHL0-F1
#
_cell.length_a   1.000
_cell.length_b   1.000
_cell.length_c   1.000
_cell.angle_alpha   90.00
_cell.angle_beta   90.00
_cell.angle_gamma   90.00
#
_symmetry.space_group_name_H-M   'P 1'
#
loop_
_entity.id
_entity.type
_entity.pdbx_description
1 polymer ?
#
loop_
_entity_poly.entity_id
_entity_poly.type
_entity_poly.pdbx_seq_one_letter_code
_entity_poly.pdbx_strand_id
1 'polypeptide(L)'
;MTTHEVIVVVQKGDHSLGYYDFETGAELDRVPIDPFPHEFAISPDGRLAYMAHFGVALAEDEDTAGEIGWSTFAEDRGYARGENVVTVHSVVCITSPVYSAGARAADHV
;
A
#
# COMPACT_ATOMS: atom_id res chain seq x y z
N MET A 1 23.43 -19.10 -0.77
CA MET A 1 22.26 -18.36 -0.25
C MET A 1 21.05 -18.88 -0.98
N THR A 2 20.07 -19.39 -0.25
CA THR A 2 18.76 -19.72 -0.81
C THR A 2 17.99 -18.43 -1.02
N THR A 3 17.48 -18.21 -2.22
CA THR A 3 16.53 -17.14 -2.51
C THR A 3 15.19 -17.50 -1.89
N HIS A 4 14.66 -16.64 -1.01
CA HIS A 4 13.28 -16.71 -0.52
C HIS A 4 12.41 -15.83 -1.43
N GLU A 5 11.27 -16.37 -1.88
CA GLU A 5 10.25 -15.56 -2.53
C GLU A 5 9.46 -14.78 -1.47
N VAL A 6 9.34 -13.47 -1.68
CA VAL A 6 8.76 -12.55 -0.71
C VAL A 6 7.67 -11.74 -1.38
N ILE A 7 6.51 -11.65 -0.73
CA ILE A 7 5.46 -10.69 -1.07
C ILE A 7 5.74 -9.41 -0.29
N VAL A 8 5.77 -8.28 -0.99
CA VAL A 8 5.87 -6.96 -0.38
C VAL A 8 4.51 -6.29 -0.49
N VAL A 9 3.98 -5.82 0.64
CA VAL A 9 2.65 -5.21 0.72
C VAL A 9 2.75 -3.80 1.29
N VAL A 10 2.18 -2.83 0.59
CA VAL A 10 1.95 -1.50 1.15
C VAL A 10 0.73 -1.55 2.07
N GLN A 11 0.95 -1.34 3.37
CA GLN A 11 -0.09 -1.37 4.40
C GLN A 11 -0.52 0.05 4.69
N LYS A 12 -1.50 0.53 3.92
CA LYS A 12 -1.87 1.95 3.86
C LYS A 12 -2.23 2.58 5.20
N GLY A 13 -3.13 1.93 5.96
CA GLY A 13 -3.57 2.41 7.27
C GLY A 13 -2.57 2.18 8.39
N ASP A 14 -1.58 1.30 8.20
CA ASP A 14 -0.51 1.05 9.19
C ASP A 14 0.74 1.91 8.90
N HIS A 15 0.73 2.67 7.80
CA HIS A 15 1.87 3.45 7.32
C HIS A 15 3.17 2.62 7.30
N SER A 16 3.09 1.42 6.72
CA SER A 16 4.21 0.48 6.67
C SER A 16 4.30 -0.29 5.35
N LEU A 17 5.49 -0.83 5.08
CA LEU A 17 5.73 -1.92 4.13
C LEU A 17 5.88 -3.22 4.90
N GLY A 18 4.99 -4.18 4.65
CA GLY A 18 5.09 -5.53 5.19
C GLY A 18 5.79 -6.47 4.20
N TYR A 19 6.65 -7.33 4.71
CA TYR A 19 7.35 -8.37 3.97
C TYR A 19 6.84 -9.72 4.45
N TYR A 20 6.41 -10.57 3.54
CA TYR A 20 5.81 -11.86 3.86
C TYR A 20 6.47 -12.98 3.07
N ASP A 21 6.69 -14.11 3.73
CA ASP A 21 7.12 -15.33 3.07
C ASP A 21 6.01 -15.81 2.15
N PHE A 22 6.33 -16.04 0.87
CA PHE A 22 5.34 -16.38 -0.14
C PHE A 22 4.64 -17.71 0.14
N GLU A 23 5.37 -18.72 0.61
CA GLU A 23 4.86 -20.08 0.79
C GLU A 23 3.98 -20.20 2.04
N THR A 24 4.41 -19.59 3.13
CA THR A 24 3.76 -19.76 4.44
C THR A 24 2.82 -18.62 4.80
N GLY A 25 2.94 -17.47 4.14
CA GLY A 25 2.24 -16.23 4.49
C GLY A 25 2.73 -15.60 5.79
N ALA A 26 3.81 -16.11 6.39
CA ALA A 26 4.36 -15.55 7.63
C ALA A 26 4.96 -14.17 7.37
N GLU A 27 4.70 -13.22 8.28
CA GLU A 27 5.36 -11.92 8.25
C GLU A 27 6.85 -12.08 8.61
N LEU A 28 7.71 -11.63 7.72
CA LEU A 28 9.16 -11.68 7.83
C LEU A 28 9.72 -10.40 8.45
N ASP A 29 9.20 -9.25 8.00
CA ASP A 29 9.64 -7.94 8.47
C ASP A 29 8.58 -6.87 8.19
N ARG A 30 8.68 -5.75 8.90
CA ARG A 30 7.85 -4.57 8.71
C ARG A 30 8.67 -3.31 8.83
N VAL A 31 8.61 -2.50 7.77
CA VAL A 31 9.34 -1.23 7.69
C VAL A 31 8.36 -0.07 7.79
N PRO A 32 8.49 0.83 8.78
CA PRO A 32 7.68 2.04 8.84
C PRO A 32 8.04 2.98 7.67
N ILE A 33 7.03 3.65 7.12
CA ILE A 33 7.13 4.61 6.02
C ILE A 33 6.34 5.86 6.38
N ASP A 34 6.57 6.94 5.65
CA ASP A 34 5.80 8.17 5.86
C ASP A 34 4.30 7.93 5.61
N PRO A 35 3.41 8.66 6.31
CA PRO A 35 1.96 8.48 6.18
C PRO A 35 1.42 8.57 4.74
N PHE A 36 0.26 7.96 4.54
CA PHE A 36 -0.53 7.97 3.30
C PHE A 36 0.22 7.45 2.05
N PRO A 37 0.82 6.25 2.12
CA PRO A 37 1.39 5.62 0.93
C PRO A 37 0.28 5.16 -0.02
N HIS A 38 0.56 5.16 -1.32
CA HIS A 38 -0.43 4.77 -2.33
C HIS A 38 0.03 3.58 -3.17
N GLU A 39 1.18 3.73 -3.80
CA GLU A 39 1.73 2.76 -4.73
C GLU A 39 3.25 2.70 -4.55
N PHE A 40 3.84 1.58 -4.97
CA PHE A 40 5.27 1.46 -5.05
C PHE A 40 5.70 0.60 -6.23
N ALA A 41 6.94 0.76 -6.66
CA ALA A 41 7.60 -0.09 -7.66
C ALA A 41 8.94 -0.58 -7.12
N ILE A 42 9.31 -1.81 -7.48
CA ILE A 42 10.59 -2.42 -7.12
C ILE A 42 11.54 -2.31 -8.33
N SER A 43 12.82 -1.99 -8.08
CA SER A 43 13.86 -1.98 -9.12
C SER A 43 14.08 -3.38 -9.70
N PRO A 44 14.53 -3.52 -10.97
CA PRO A 44 14.73 -4.83 -11.59
C PRO A 44 15.71 -5.75 -10.85
N ASP A 45 16.65 -5.18 -10.11
CA ASP A 45 17.61 -5.91 -9.27
C ASP A 45 17.07 -6.24 -7.85
N GLY A 46 15.84 -5.83 -7.54
CA GLY A 46 15.18 -6.09 -6.25
C GLY A 46 15.73 -5.29 -5.07
N ARG A 47 16.66 -4.35 -5.30
CA ARG A 47 17.38 -3.67 -4.20
C ARG A 47 16.72 -2.40 -3.70
N LEU A 48 15.86 -1.78 -4.50
CA LEU A 48 15.22 -0.51 -4.19
C LEU A 48 13.71 -0.63 -4.38
N ALA A 49 12.96 -0.02 -3.47
CA ALA A 49 11.55 0.25 -3.65
C ALA A 49 11.35 1.77 -3.74
N TYR A 50 10.58 2.22 -4.74
CA TYR A 50 10.21 3.61 -4.94
C TYR A 50 8.73 3.76 -4.57
N MET A 51 8.44 4.63 -3.60
CA MET A 51 7.11 4.77 -3.04
C MET A 51 6.51 6.15 -3.35
N ALA A 52 5.26 6.15 -3.79
CA ALA A 52 4.46 7.34 -3.96
C ALA A 52 3.56 7.54 -2.74
N HIS A 53 3.60 8.74 -2.18
CA HIS A 53 2.72 9.18 -1.09
C HIS A 53 1.74 10.20 -1.64
N PHE A 54 0.48 10.13 -1.21
CA PHE A 54 -0.46 11.20 -1.51
C PHE A 54 -0.16 12.48 -0.72
N GLY A 55 0.43 12.34 0.47
CA GLY A 55 0.69 13.47 1.38
C GLY A 55 -0.59 14.16 1.88
N VAL A 56 -1.76 13.53 1.71
CA VAL A 56 -3.05 14.03 2.15
C VAL A 56 -3.73 12.93 2.93
N ALA A 57 -4.29 13.30 4.09
CA ALA A 57 -5.10 12.41 4.89
C ALA A 57 -6.30 11.92 4.09
N LEU A 58 -6.47 10.61 4.05
CA LEU A 58 -7.58 10.00 3.34
C LEU A 58 -8.69 9.61 4.31
N ALA A 59 -9.90 9.50 3.79
CA ALA A 59 -11.09 9.25 4.60
C ALA A 59 -11.08 7.87 5.30
N GLU A 60 -10.25 6.93 4.83
CA GLU A 60 -10.03 5.64 5.48
C GLU A 60 -9.07 5.69 6.68
N ASP A 61 -8.37 6.80 6.90
CA ASP A 61 -7.48 6.99 8.05
C ASP A 61 -8.28 7.47 9.26
N GLU A 62 -8.73 6.55 10.10
CA GLU A 62 -9.57 6.86 11.26
C GLU A 62 -8.87 7.76 12.29
N ASP A 63 -7.54 7.64 12.38
CA ASP A 63 -6.74 8.42 13.30
C ASP A 63 -6.77 9.90 12.90
N THR A 64 -6.42 10.17 11.65
CA THR A 64 -6.41 11.51 11.11
C THR A 64 -7.82 12.09 10.98
N ALA A 65 -8.81 11.29 10.58
CA ALA A 65 -10.21 11.72 10.54
C ALA A 65 -10.69 12.20 11.92
N GLY A 66 -10.36 11.46 12.98
CA GLY A 66 -10.67 11.85 14.36
C GLY A 66 -9.96 13.14 14.79
N GLU A 67 -8.69 13.33 14.42
CA GLU A 67 -7.93 14.54 14.73
C GLU A 67 -8.54 15.81 14.11
N ILE A 68 -9.08 15.70 12.89
CA ILE A 68 -9.75 16.82 12.21
C ILE A 68 -11.25 16.93 12.51
N GLY A 69 -11.78 16.05 13.37
CA GLY A 69 -13.18 16.05 13.80
C GLY A 69 -14.17 15.58 12.74
N TRP A 70 -13.73 14.76 11.78
CA TRP A 70 -14.59 14.13 10.77
C TRP A 70 -15.01 12.74 11.23
N SER A 71 -16.26 12.36 10.98
CA SER A 71 -16.68 10.97 11.12
C SER A 71 -16.26 10.15 9.90
N THR A 72 -15.86 8.90 10.11
CA THR A 72 -15.63 7.96 9.02
C THR A 72 -16.94 7.33 8.55
N PHE A 73 -16.94 6.78 7.33
CA PHE A 73 -18.10 6.04 6.86
C PHE A 73 -18.43 4.85 7.77
N ALA A 74 -17.43 4.18 8.36
CA ALA A 74 -17.68 3.06 9.28
C ALA A 74 -18.44 3.53 10.54
N GLU A 75 -18.06 4.68 11.12
CA GLU A 75 -18.75 5.29 12.26
C GLU A 75 -20.18 5.69 11.90
N ASP A 76 -20.39 6.28 10.71
CA ASP A 76 -21.74 6.60 10.20
C ASP A 76 -22.62 5.35 10.03
N ARG A 77 -22.02 4.17 9.91
CA ARG A 77 -22.71 2.86 9.83
C ARG A 77 -22.84 2.17 11.20
N GLY A 78 -22.32 2.76 12.27
CA GLY A 78 -22.45 2.28 13.65
C GLY A 78 -21.36 1.33 14.13
N TYR A 79 -20.25 1.20 13.40
CA TYR A 79 -19.08 0.44 13.84
C TYR A 79 -18.21 1.27 14.79
N ALA A 80 -17.57 0.63 15.77
CA ALA A 80 -16.59 1.31 16.60
C ALA A 80 -15.24 1.45 15.86
N ARG A 81 -14.46 2.46 16.24
CA ARG A 81 -13.08 2.65 15.75
C ARG A 81 -12.25 1.38 15.93
N GLY A 82 -11.48 1.00 14.92
CA GLY A 82 -10.71 -0.24 14.91
C GLY A 82 -11.52 -1.51 14.61
N GLU A 83 -12.85 -1.44 14.50
CA GLU A 83 -13.69 -2.55 14.01
C GLU A 83 -13.82 -2.55 12.48
N ASN A 84 -12.79 -2.08 11.77
CA ASN A 84 -12.75 -2.09 10.31
C ASN A 84 -12.80 -3.50 9.75
N VAL A 85 -14.02 -3.99 9.49
CA VAL A 85 -14.23 -5.23 8.74
C VAL A 85 -14.11 -4.90 7.26
N VAL A 86 -12.90 -5.06 6.71
CA VAL A 86 -12.71 -5.00 5.25
C VAL A 86 -13.33 -6.25 4.64
N THR A 87 -14.58 -6.16 4.19
CA THR A 87 -15.12 -7.17 3.28
C THR A 87 -14.62 -6.82 1.89
N VAL A 88 -13.69 -7.61 1.34
CA VAL A 88 -13.29 -7.48 -0.07
C VAL A 88 -14.50 -7.82 -0.93
N HIS A 89 -15.23 -6.79 -1.37
CA HIS A 89 -16.42 -6.95 -2.18
C HIS A 89 -16.08 -7.17 -3.66
N SER A 90 -14.97 -6.61 -4.11
CA SER A 90 -14.39 -6.84 -5.44
C SER A 90 -12.89 -6.51 -5.43
N VAL A 91 -12.12 -7.26 -6.22
CA VAL A 91 -10.72 -6.94 -6.51
C VAL A 91 -10.68 -6.25 -7.87
N VAL A 92 -10.28 -4.99 -7.91
CA VAL A 92 -9.83 -4.37 -9.16
C VAL A 92 -8.36 -4.71 -9.31
N CYS A 93 -8.06 -5.59 -10.27
CA CYS A 93 -6.69 -5.81 -10.69
C CYS A 93 -6.30 -4.63 -11.60
N ILE A 94 -5.71 -3.59 -11.02
CA ILE A 94 -4.97 -2.58 -11.80
C ILE A 94 -3.62 -3.21 -12.12
N THR A 95 -3.33 -3.42 -13.40
CA THR A 95 -1.97 -3.79 -13.82
C THR A 95 -1.06 -2.60 -13.49
N SER A 96 0.17 -2.85 -13.04
CA SER A 96 1.18 -1.81 -12.92
C SER A 96 1.21 -0.96 -14.19
N PRO A 97 1.31 0.38 -14.10
CA PRO A 97 1.54 1.18 -15.29
C PRO A 97 2.81 0.65 -15.96
N VAL A 98 2.74 0.39 -17.27
CA VAL A 98 3.95 0.10 -18.05
C VAL A 98 4.70 1.42 -18.19
N TYR A 99 5.63 1.67 -17.28
CA TYR A 99 6.54 2.81 -17.37
C TYR A 99 7.67 2.46 -18.32
N SER A 100 7.64 3.04 -19.52
CA SER A 100 8.81 3.15 -20.38
C SER A 100 9.43 4.52 -20.19
N ALA A 101 10.76 4.60 -20.17
CA ALA A 101 11.51 5.85 -20.04
C ALA A 101 12.40 6.05 -21.27
N GLY A 102 12.34 7.24 -21.85
CA GLY A 102 13.05 7.60 -23.07
C GLY A 102 12.80 9.06 -23.41
N ALA A 103 13.60 9.61 -24.33
CA ALA A 103 13.43 11.00 -24.77
C ALA A 103 12.52 11.09 -26.02
N ARG A 104 12.10 9.95 -26.61
CA ARG A 104 11.33 9.90 -27.85
C ARG A 104 10.28 8.80 -27.78
N ALA A 105 9.12 9.03 -28.40
CA ALA A 105 8.00 8.08 -28.46
C ALA A 105 8.37 6.66 -28.94
N ALA A 106 9.38 6.52 -29.81
CA ALA A 106 9.86 5.22 -30.29
C ALA A 106 10.60 4.40 -29.21
N ASP A 107 11.04 5.03 -28.12
CA ASP A 107 11.71 4.38 -26.99
C ASP A 107 10.68 3.80 -25.99
N HIS A 108 9.39 3.98 -26.26
CA HIS A 108 8.26 3.60 -25.41
C HIS A 108 7.36 2.50 -26.01
N VAL A 109 7.72 1.94 -27.18
CA VAL A 109 6.97 0.91 -27.93
C VAL A 109 7.67 -0.44 -27.90
#